data_AF-A0A2W4QRX6-F1
#
_entry.id   AF-A0A2W4QRX6-F1
#
_cell.length_a   1.000
_cell.length_b   1.000
_cell.length_c   1.000
_cell.angle_alpha   90.00
_cell.angle_beta   90.00
_cell.angle_gamma   90.00
#
_symmetry.space_group_name_H-M   'P 1'
#
loop_
_entity.id
_entity.type
_entity.pdbx_description
1 polymer ?
#
loop_
_entity_poly.entity_id
_entity_poly.type
_entity_poly.pdbx_seq_one_letter_code
_entity_poly.pdbx_strand_id
1 'polypeptide(L)'
;FGISPGFILVCICQVALDYATGKLSGFEWINLDSYTVYLLLILRFVVIFIVFFIAIALIYYFGPAIHYNWRFFSAGSSVATVLCIAVTYGFSFYITNFGTYNKLYGSIGVLIALMVWMQLITIVLMVGYEINASIHQAVRTQVLLNAKKEWKR
;
A
#
# COMPACT_ATOMS: atom_id res chain seq x y z
N PHE A 1 14.50 -10.23 -11.71
CA PHE A 1 13.51 -9.36 -11.06
C PHE A 1 12.14 -9.67 -11.63
N GLY A 2 11.47 -10.70 -11.08
CA GLY A 2 10.13 -11.07 -11.52
C GLY A 2 9.13 -10.05 -11.00
N ILE A 3 8.55 -9.26 -11.90
CA ILE A 3 7.45 -8.37 -11.57
C ILE A 3 6.33 -9.26 -11.02
N SER A 4 5.98 -9.08 -9.74
CA SER A 4 4.97 -9.91 -9.06
C SER A 4 3.69 -9.95 -9.91
N PRO A 5 3.04 -11.12 -10.08
CA PRO A 5 1.81 -11.25 -10.86
C PRO A 5 0.72 -10.22 -10.49
N GLY A 6 0.70 -9.79 -9.22
CA GLY A 6 -0.20 -8.73 -8.75
C GLY A 6 0.08 -7.37 -9.39
N PHE A 7 1.34 -7.01 -9.63
CA PHE A 7 1.70 -5.75 -10.28
C PHE A 7 1.30 -5.75 -11.76
N ILE A 8 1.44 -6.90 -12.43
CA ILE A 8 0.99 -7.08 -13.82
C ILE A 8 -0.54 -6.95 -13.90
N LEU A 9 -1.28 -7.56 -12.97
CA LEU A 9 -2.74 -7.46 -12.91
C LEU A 9 -3.20 -5.99 -12.72
N VAL A 10 -2.52 -5.24 -11.84
CA VAL A 10 -2.81 -3.82 -11.59
C VAL A 10 -2.52 -2.97 -12.83
N CYS A 11 -1.38 -3.17 -13.49
CA CYS A 11 -1.04 -2.45 -14.72
C CYS A 11 -2.03 -2.77 -15.85
N ILE A 12 -2.44 -4.04 -16.01
CA ILE A 12 -3.43 -4.44 -17.02
C ILE A 12 -4.79 -3.79 -16.73
N CYS A 13 -5.23 -3.80 -15.48
CA CYS A 13 -6.49 -3.18 -15.07
C CYS A 13 -6.48 -1.66 -15.30
N GLN A 14 -5.36 -0.99 -15.01
CA GLN A 14 -5.18 0.44 -15.22
C GLN A 14 -5.20 0.82 -16.71
N VAL A 15 -4.48 0.07 -17.56
CA VAL A 15 -4.48 0.27 -19.01
C VAL A 15 -5.86 0.00 -19.61
N ALA A 16 -6.58 -1.00 -19.12
CA ALA A 16 -7.94 -1.30 -19.57
C ALA A 16 -8.94 -0.19 -19.20
N LEU A 17 -8.81 0.39 -18.01
CA LEU A 17 -9.62 1.54 -17.57
C LEU A 17 -9.33 2.80 -18.40
N ASP A 18 -8.06 3.10 -18.67
CA ASP A 18 -7.67 4.25 -19.50
C ASP A 18 -8.17 4.08 -20.95
N TYR A 19 -8.09 2.86 -21.49
CA TYR A 19 -8.63 2.55 -22.83
C TYR A 19 -10.15 2.63 -22.88
N ALA A 20 -10.85 2.11 -21.86
CA ALA A 20 -12.31 2.22 -21.77
C ALA A 20 -12.77 3.68 -21.69
N THR A 21 -12.05 4.50 -20.91
CA THR A 21 -12.34 5.94 -20.77
C THR A 21 -12.06 6.70 -22.06
N GLY A 22 -10.94 6.42 -22.74
CA GLY A 22 -10.58 7.03 -24.03
C GLY A 22 -11.52 6.61 -25.18
N LYS A 23 -12.07 5.40 -25.14
CA LYS A 23 -13.06 4.92 -26.11
C LYS A 23 -14.46 5.49 -25.84
N LEU A 24 -14.80 5.74 -24.58
CA LEU A 24 -16.02 6.46 -24.20
C LEU A 24 -15.99 7.92 -24.69
N SER A 25 -14.83 8.59 -24.67
CA SER A 25 -14.69 9.97 -25.18
C SER A 25 -14.81 10.11 -26.70
N GLY A 26 -14.78 9.01 -27.45
CA GLY A 26 -15.00 8.99 -28.90
C GLY A 26 -16.47 8.95 -29.31
N PHE A 27 -17.41 8.75 -28.37
CA PHE A 27 -18.84 8.82 -28.62
C PHE A 27 -19.36 10.22 -28.27
N GLU A 28 -19.55 11.08 -29.28
CA GLU A 28 -20.06 12.47 -29.14
C GLU A 28 -21.46 12.58 -28.49
N TRP A 29 -22.15 11.45 -28.24
CA TRP A 29 -23.48 11.38 -27.64
C TRP A 29 -23.44 11.28 -26.11
N ILE A 30 -22.25 11.04 -25.53
CA ILE A 30 -22.01 11.09 -24.09
C ILE A 30 -21.24 12.38 -23.84
N ASN A 31 -21.93 13.44 -23.42
CA ASN A 31 -21.29 14.61 -22.87
C ASN A 31 -20.56 14.18 -21.59
N LEU A 32 -19.28 13.84 -21.69
CA LEU A 32 -18.39 13.66 -20.55
C LEU A 32 -18.14 15.04 -19.96
N ASP A 33 -19.14 15.53 -19.23
CA ASP A 33 -19.04 16.76 -18.47
C ASP A 33 -17.83 16.67 -17.53
N SER A 34 -17.22 17.81 -17.19
CA SER A 34 -16.00 17.88 -16.38
C SER A 34 -16.12 17.06 -15.09
N TYR A 35 -17.34 17.01 -14.53
CA TYR A 35 -17.68 16.20 -13.36
C TYR A 35 -17.43 14.69 -13.52
N THR A 36 -17.67 14.11 -14.70
CA THR A 36 -17.45 12.67 -14.95
C THR A 36 -15.96 12.36 -14.94
N VAL A 37 -15.13 13.25 -15.49
CA VAL A 37 -13.67 13.12 -15.49
C VAL A 37 -13.12 13.23 -14.07
N TYR A 38 -13.59 14.19 -13.28
CA TYR A 38 -13.21 14.31 -11.86
C TYR A 38 -13.63 13.09 -11.04
N LEU A 39 -14.83 12.56 -11.27
CA LEU A 39 -15.33 11.37 -10.58
C LEU A 39 -14.51 10.13 -10.93
N LEU A 40 -14.13 9.94 -12.19
CA LEU A 40 -13.22 8.87 -12.62
C LEU A 40 -11.84 9.00 -11.99
N LEU A 41 -11.32 10.23 -11.89
CA LEU A 41 -10.01 10.49 -11.29
C LEU A 41 -10.01 10.15 -9.79
N ILE A 42 -11.06 10.56 -9.06
CA ILE A 42 -11.25 10.19 -7.65
C ILE A 42 -11.39 8.68 -7.49
N LEU A 43 -12.22 8.04 -8.34
CA LEU A 43 -12.41 6.59 -8.33
C LEU A 43 -11.08 5.86 -8.54
N ARG A 44 -10.23 6.36 -9.44
CA ARG A 44 -8.89 5.80 -9.70
C ARG A 44 -8.03 5.77 -8.42
N PHE A 45 -7.94 6.90 -7.71
CA PHE A 45 -7.15 6.96 -6.47
C PHE A 45 -7.73 6.06 -5.37
N VAL A 46 -9.06 5.98 -5.27
CA VAL A 46 -9.74 5.10 -4.31
C VAL A 46 -9.46 3.63 -4.63
N VAL A 47 -9.55 3.21 -5.89
CA VAL A 47 -9.27 1.82 -6.30
C VAL A 47 -7.82 1.44 -6.01
N ILE A 48 -6.86 2.31 -6.34
CA ILE A 48 -5.43 2.07 -6.04
C ILE A 48 -5.22 1.91 -4.54
N PHE A 49 -5.83 2.78 -3.72
CA PHE A 49 -5.75 2.71 -2.28
C PHE A 49 -6.32 1.38 -1.74
N ILE A 50 -7.49 0.96 -2.22
CA ILE A 50 -8.12 -0.30 -1.81
C ILE A 50 -7.26 -1.51 -2.18
N VAL A 51 -6.70 -1.54 -3.40
CA VAL A 51 -5.85 -2.65 -3.84
C VAL A 51 -4.59 -2.76 -2.98
N PHE A 52 -3.92 -1.63 -2.72
CA PHE A 52 -2.75 -1.61 -1.83
C PHE A 52 -3.11 -2.03 -0.41
N PHE A 53 -4.24 -1.54 0.11
CA PHE A 53 -4.73 -1.91 1.43
C PHE A 53 -5.00 -3.41 1.54
N ILE A 54 -5.65 -4.01 0.54
CA ILE A 54 -5.89 -5.46 0.49
C ILE A 54 -4.57 -6.22 0.40
N ALA A 55 -3.63 -5.78 -0.44
CA ALA A 55 -2.33 -6.43 -0.57
C ALA A 55 -1.56 -6.44 0.77
N ILE A 56 -1.52 -5.31 1.47
CA ILE A 56 -0.87 -5.20 2.78
C ILE A 56 -1.62 -6.01 3.84
N ALA A 57 -2.96 -5.98 3.83
CA ALA A 57 -3.77 -6.79 4.72
C ALA A 57 -3.53 -8.29 4.51
N LEU A 58 -3.40 -8.74 3.26
CA LEU A 58 -3.06 -10.13 2.93
C LEU A 58 -1.66 -10.49 3.44
N ILE A 59 -0.66 -9.61 3.28
CA ILE A 59 0.68 -9.82 3.82
C ILE A 59 0.63 -9.95 5.34
N TYR A 60 -0.16 -9.13 6.03
CA TYR A 60 -0.32 -9.21 7.49
C TYR A 60 -1.14 -10.40 7.95
N TYR A 61 -2.05 -10.91 7.12
CA TYR A 61 -2.85 -12.09 7.44
C TYR A 61 -2.08 -13.40 7.23
N PHE A 62 -1.36 -13.52 6.11
CA PHE A 62 -0.62 -14.74 5.74
C PHE A 62 0.85 -14.74 6.20
N GLY A 63 1.42 -13.59 6.52
CA GLY A 63 2.80 -13.46 6.98
C GLY A 63 3.12 -14.08 8.36
N PRO A 64 2.25 -14.01 9.38
CA PRO A 64 2.59 -14.53 10.70
C PRO A 64 2.49 -16.06 10.77
N ALA A 65 3.57 -16.72 11.20
CA ALA A 65 3.62 -18.17 11.45
C ALA A 65 2.66 -18.63 12.58
N ILE A 66 2.20 -17.70 13.42
CA ILE A 66 1.22 -17.92 14.48
C ILE A 66 -0.04 -17.17 14.07
N HIS A 67 -1.08 -17.93 13.71
CA HIS A 67 -2.36 -17.40 13.25
C HIS A 67 -3.09 -16.72 14.41
N TYR A 68 -2.87 -15.43 14.60
CA TYR A 68 -3.75 -14.62 15.43
C TYR A 68 -5.02 -14.29 14.64
N ASN A 69 -6.19 -14.33 15.29
CA ASN A 69 -7.48 -13.89 14.72
C ASN A 69 -7.49 -12.37 14.48
N TRP A 70 -6.65 -11.88 13.58
CA TRP A 70 -6.61 -10.48 13.21
C TRP A 70 -7.78 -10.16 12.28
N ARG A 71 -8.49 -9.08 12.57
CA ARG A 71 -9.51 -8.57 11.65
C ARG A 71 -8.83 -8.14 10.35
N PHE A 72 -9.41 -8.55 9.22
CA PHE A 72 -8.98 -8.11 7.87
C PHE A 72 -8.84 -6.59 7.74
N PHE A 73 -9.65 -5.83 8.51
CA PHE A 73 -9.53 -4.39 8.64
C PHE A 73 -8.81 -4.04 9.95
N SER A 74 -7.49 -3.82 9.86
CA SER A 74 -6.63 -3.51 11.00
C SER A 74 -6.05 -2.10 10.90
N ALA A 75 -5.91 -1.41 12.04
CA ALA A 75 -5.40 -0.03 12.09
C ALA A 75 -3.99 0.08 11.49
N GLY A 76 -3.15 -0.94 11.71
CA GLY A 76 -1.81 -1.04 11.13
C GLY A 76 -1.80 -1.15 9.61
N SER A 77 -2.80 -1.80 9.00
CA SER A 77 -2.90 -1.87 7.53
C SER A 77 -3.15 -0.49 6.91
N SER A 78 -4.04 0.31 7.51
CA SER A 78 -4.31 1.67 7.05
C SER A 78 -3.07 2.56 7.16
N VAL A 79 -2.37 2.50 8.29
CA VAL A 79 -1.13 3.27 8.53
C VAL A 79 -0.03 2.85 7.55
N ALA A 80 0.18 1.54 7.38
CA ALA A 80 1.17 1.02 6.43
C ALA A 80 0.86 1.43 4.99
N THR A 81 -0.42 1.43 4.60
CA THR A 81 -0.83 1.87 3.25
C THR A 81 -0.48 3.33 3.01
N VAL A 82 -0.82 4.22 3.95
CA VAL A 82 -0.53 5.65 3.85
C VAL A 82 0.97 5.92 3.80
N LEU A 83 1.74 5.27 4.69
CA LEU A 83 3.20 5.40 4.72
C LEU A 83 3.85 4.83 3.46
N CYS A 84 3.34 3.73 2.91
CA CYS A 84 3.84 3.12 1.68
C CYS A 84 3.67 4.05 0.48
N ILE A 85 2.50 4.70 0.38
CA ILE A 85 2.23 5.73 -0.61
C ILE A 85 3.19 6.91 -0.42
N ALA A 86 3.34 7.42 0.80
CA ALA A 86 4.23 8.54 1.12
C ALA A 86 5.70 8.24 0.76
N VAL A 87 6.20 7.05 1.11
CA VAL A 87 7.56 6.60 0.76
C VAL A 87 7.72 6.49 -0.76
N THR A 88 6.72 5.97 -1.47
CA THR A 88 6.80 5.83 -2.93
C THR A 88 6.87 7.19 -3.62
N TYR A 89 6.07 8.16 -3.20
CA TYR A 89 6.13 9.53 -3.71
C TYR A 89 7.45 10.23 -3.33
N GLY A 90 7.88 10.11 -2.07
CA GLY A 90 9.14 10.70 -1.61
C GLY A 90 10.36 10.12 -2.33
N PHE A 91 10.35 8.81 -2.58
CA PHE A 91 11.41 8.14 -3.31
C PHE A 91 11.40 8.48 -4.81
N SER A 92 10.22 8.68 -5.41
CA SER A 92 10.13 9.20 -6.78
C SER A 92 10.78 10.57 -6.90
N PHE A 93 10.53 11.48 -5.94
CA PHE A 93 11.18 12.78 -5.90
C PHE A 93 12.71 12.66 -5.73
N TYR A 94 13.16 11.73 -4.89
CA TYR A 94 14.59 11.45 -4.70
C TYR A 94 15.27 11.02 -6.00
N ILE A 95 14.69 10.08 -6.75
CA ILE A 95 15.24 9.60 -8.03
C ILE A 95 15.29 10.71 -9.08
N THR A 96 14.27 11.57 -9.16
CA THR A 96 14.24 12.66 -10.14
C THR A 96 15.44 13.62 -9.97
N ASN A 97 15.88 13.85 -8.73
CA ASN A 97 17.05 14.68 -8.43
C ASN A 97 18.39 13.93 -8.54
N PHE A 98 18.37 12.59 -8.68
CA PHE A 98 19.54 11.72 -8.66
C PHE A 98 20.26 11.58 -10.02
N GLY A 99 19.72 12.17 -11.09
CA GLY A 99 20.22 12.05 -12.46
C GLY A 99 21.69 12.46 -12.65
N THR A 100 22.23 13.34 -11.80
CA THR A 100 23.64 13.77 -11.87
C THR A 100 24.61 12.69 -11.36
N TYR A 101 24.24 11.91 -10.34
CA TYR A 101 25.06 10.81 -9.80
C TYR A 101 24.99 9.54 -10.68
N ASN A 102 23.93 9.39 -11.48
CA ASN A 102 23.76 8.30 -12.44
C ASN A 102 24.87 8.28 -13.52
N LYS A 103 25.48 9.43 -13.85
CA LYS A 103 26.55 9.51 -14.85
C LYS A 103 27.87 8.85 -14.42
N LEU A 104 28.12 8.71 -13.12
CA LEU A 104 29.36 8.13 -12.59
C LEU A 104 29.21 6.64 -12.26
N TYR A 105 28.04 6.21 -11.80
CA TYR A 105 27.80 4.85 -11.31
C TYR A 105 26.83 4.03 -12.17
N GLY A 106 26.22 4.62 -13.20
CA GLY A 106 25.37 3.93 -14.18
C GLY A 106 24.36 2.97 -13.56
N SER A 107 24.41 1.70 -13.99
CA SER A 107 23.52 0.63 -13.52
C SER A 107 23.61 0.32 -12.03
N ILE A 108 24.77 0.55 -11.39
CA ILE A 108 24.96 0.32 -9.94
C ILE A 108 24.15 1.34 -9.13
N GLY A 109 24.07 2.59 -9.60
CA GLY A 109 23.26 3.63 -8.95
C GLY A 109 21.78 3.27 -8.93
N VAL A 110 21.27 2.70 -10.02
CA VAL A 110 19.88 2.21 -10.11
C VAL A 110 19.63 1.05 -9.13
N LEU A 111 20.57 0.11 -9.02
CA LEU A 111 20.47 -1.01 -8.08
C LEU A 111 20.43 -0.52 -6.62
N ILE A 112 21.32 0.40 -6.24
CA ILE A 112 21.37 0.97 -4.88
C ILE A 112 20.08 1.71 -4.57
N ALA A 113 19.58 2.53 -5.51
CA ALA A 113 18.30 3.21 -5.33
C ALA A 113 17.17 2.20 -5.10
N LEU A 114 17.10 1.13 -5.89
CA LEU A 114 16.11 0.06 -5.70
C LEU A 114 16.24 -0.62 -4.33
N MET A 115 17.47 -0.89 -3.86
CA MET A 115 17.69 -1.45 -2.52
C MET A 115 17.20 -0.50 -1.41
N VAL A 116 17.47 0.80 -1.55
CA VAL A 116 16.97 1.82 -0.59
C VAL A 116 15.45 1.86 -0.59
N TRP A 117 14.81 1.81 -1.76
CA TRP A 117 13.36 1.78 -1.86
C TRP A 117 12.77 0.53 -1.19
N MET A 118 13.31 -0.65 -1.47
CA MET A 118 12.90 -1.91 -0.85
C MET A 118 13.09 -1.87 0.68
N GLN A 119 14.18 -1.27 1.16
CA GLN A 119 14.45 -1.09 2.58
C GLN A 119 13.39 -0.21 3.25
N LEU A 120 13.05 0.93 2.63
CA LEU A 120 12.03 1.84 3.15
C LEU A 120 10.65 1.18 3.22
N ILE A 121 10.25 0.47 2.17
CA ILE A 121 8.98 -0.29 2.16
C ILE A 121 8.96 -1.34 3.26
N THR A 122 10.07 -2.06 3.48
CA THR A 122 10.18 -3.06 4.54
C THR A 122 10.00 -2.44 5.94
N ILE A 123 10.65 -1.30 6.19
CA ILE A 123 10.50 -0.57 7.46
C ILE A 123 9.03 -0.16 7.67
N VAL A 124 8.39 0.40 6.66
CA VAL A 124 6.97 0.78 6.72
C VAL A 124 6.08 -0.42 7.04
N LEU A 125 6.31 -1.55 6.39
CA LEU A 125 5.55 -2.77 6.63
C LEU A 125 5.78 -3.32 8.04
N MET A 126 7.00 -3.26 8.58
CA MET A 126 7.25 -3.66 9.97
C MET A 126 6.53 -2.74 10.96
N VAL A 127 6.57 -1.43 10.75
CA VAL A 127 5.89 -0.45 11.63
C VAL A 127 4.39 -0.71 11.69
N GLY A 128 3.72 -0.91 10.54
CA GLY A 128 2.29 -1.23 10.55
C GLY A 128 1.96 -2.56 11.21
N TYR A 129 2.86 -3.55 11.11
CA TYR A 129 2.71 -4.84 11.77
C TYR A 129 2.85 -4.71 13.30
N GLU A 130 3.83 -3.94 13.78
CA GLU A 130 4.02 -3.68 15.21
C GLU A 130 2.84 -2.92 15.82
N ILE A 131 2.22 -1.99 15.09
CA ILE A 131 0.99 -1.33 15.53
C ILE A 131 -0.12 -2.35 15.75
N ASN A 132 -0.31 -3.29 14.82
CA ASN A 132 -1.31 -4.34 15.00
C ASN A 132 -0.98 -5.28 16.17
N ALA A 133 0.28 -5.67 16.30
CA ALA A 133 0.74 -6.55 17.38
C ALA A 133 0.56 -5.90 18.76
N SER A 134 0.93 -4.62 18.89
CA SER A 134 0.81 -3.87 20.15
C SER A 134 -0.64 -3.66 20.58
N ILE A 135 -1.55 -3.35 19.65
CA ILE A 135 -3.00 -3.26 19.94
C ILE A 135 -3.51 -4.61 20.45
N HIS A 136 -3.13 -5.71 19.80
CA HIS A 136 -3.56 -7.04 20.20
C HIS A 136 -3.05 -7.40 21.61
N GLN A 137 -1.79 -7.08 21.90
CA GLN A 137 -1.19 -7.32 23.20
C GLN A 137 -1.85 -6.48 24.31
N ALA A 138 -2.20 -5.21 24.03
CA ALA A 138 -2.90 -4.35 24.97
C ALA A 138 -4.29 -4.91 25.35
N VAL A 139 -5.08 -5.33 24.36
CA VAL A 139 -6.40 -5.95 24.58
C VAL A 139 -6.28 -7.23 25.41
N ARG A 140 -5.33 -8.11 25.06
CA ARG A 140 -5.10 -9.36 25.81
C ARG A 140 -4.73 -9.10 27.26
N THR A 141 -3.87 -8.12 27.51
CA THR A 141 -3.44 -7.77 28.87
C THR A 141 -4.61 -7.26 29.70
N GLN A 142 -5.49 -6.42 29.13
CA GLN A 142 -6.67 -5.92 29.83
C GLN A 142 -7.61 -7.05 30.26
N VAL A 143 -7.85 -8.04 29.40
CA VAL A 143 -8.69 -9.21 29.72
C VAL A 143 -8.11 -10.01 30.89
N LEU A 144 -6.79 -10.24 30.90
CA LEU A 144 -6.11 -10.96 31.98
C LEU A 144 -6.13 -10.19 33.31
N LEU A 145 -6.00 -8.87 33.26
CA LEU A 145 -6.09 -8.02 34.45
C LEU A 145 -7.50 -8.02 35.05
N ASN A 146 -8.53 -7.96 34.21
CA ASN A 146 -9.93 -8.04 34.64
C ASN A 146 -10.22 -9.40 35.32
N ALA A 147 -9.80 -10.52 34.71
CA ALA A 147 -9.98 -11.85 35.28
C ALA A 147 -9.26 -12.00 36.64
N LYS A 148 -8.04 -11.47 36.78
CA LYS A 148 -7.30 -11.48 38.06
C LYS A 148 -7.99 -10.65 39.14
N LYS A 149 -8.69 -9.58 38.77
CA LYS A 149 -9.45 -8.72 39.69
C LYS A 149 -10.72 -9.40 40.20
N GLU A 150 -11.34 -10.25 39.38
CA GLU A 150 -12.49 -11.07 39.78
C GLU A 150 -12.08 -12.19 40.74
N TRP A 151 -10.96 -12.87 40.48
CA TRP A 151 -10.45 -13.96 41.33
C TRP A 151 -9.99 -13.53 42.73
N LYS A 152 -9.72 -12.24 42.93
CA LYS A 152 -9.30 -11.66 44.22
C LYS A 152 -10.47 -11.13 45.07
N ARG A 153 -11.68 -11.10 44.53
CA ARG A 153 -12.91 -10.73 45.27
C ARG A 153 -13.57 -11.98 45.83
#